data_AF-A0A970QM37-F1
#
_entry.id   AF-A0A970QM37-F1
#
_cell.length_a   1.000
_cell.length_b   1.000
_cell.length_c   1.000
_cell.angle_alpha   90.00
_cell.angle_beta   90.00
_cell.angle_gamma   90.00
#
_symmetry.space_group_name_H-M   'P 1'
#
loop_
_entity.id
_entity.type
_entity.pdbx_description
1 polymer ?
#
loop_
_entity_poly.entity_id
_entity_poly.type
_entity_poly.pdbx_seq_one_letter_code
_entity_poly.pdbx_strand_id
1 'polypeptide(L)'
;MQTHTPQTRRRNGFTLIELVVVIAILGILAGILIPTAGSLIRKANEQADISHARLLLVATTIAFGSDKLGNGSYTAIEAGAAPLPYRELLGAAWPRSRVGGDYFTVNVDFTLGPDDAIQITRIVDSAVQVYQPGEAKFQ
;
A
#
# COMPACT_ATOMS: atom_id res chain seq x y z
N MET A 1 -69.77 -30.85 1.02
CA MET A 1 -69.35 -29.61 1.70
C MET A 1 -67.98 -29.85 2.32
N GLN A 2 -66.92 -29.20 1.85
CA GLN A 2 -65.58 -29.27 2.44
C GLN A 2 -65.33 -27.98 3.23
N THR A 3 -65.06 -28.08 4.53
CA THR A 3 -64.81 -26.93 5.40
C THR A 3 -63.33 -26.55 5.34
N HIS A 4 -63.03 -25.40 4.73
CA HIS A 4 -61.68 -24.84 4.67
C HIS A 4 -61.39 -24.12 6.00
N THR A 5 -60.63 -24.75 6.90
CA THR A 5 -60.25 -24.12 8.17
C THR A 5 -59.08 -23.15 7.92
N PRO A 6 -59.22 -21.84 8.20
CA PRO A 6 -58.14 -20.89 8.00
C PRO A 6 -57.02 -21.15 9.01
N GLN A 7 -55.83 -21.49 8.50
CA GLN A 7 -54.61 -21.60 9.29
C GLN A 7 -54.17 -20.20 9.73
N THR A 8 -54.39 -19.85 11.00
CA THR A 8 -53.89 -18.60 11.60
C THR A 8 -52.37 -18.64 11.69
N ARG A 9 -51.67 -17.90 10.83
CA ARG A 9 -50.22 -17.70 10.93
C ARG A 9 -49.92 -16.94 12.22
N ARG A 10 -49.19 -17.57 13.15
CA ARG A 10 -48.61 -16.89 14.31
C ARG A 10 -47.61 -15.85 13.81
N ARG A 11 -47.83 -14.59 14.14
CA ARG A 11 -46.87 -13.51 13.89
C ARG A 11 -45.84 -13.54 15.02
N ASN A 12 -44.65 -14.04 14.71
CA ASN A 12 -43.51 -13.90 15.60
C ASN A 12 -42.99 -12.47 15.46
N GLY A 13 -43.21 -11.62 16.46
CA GLY A 13 -42.66 -10.27 16.54
C GLY A 13 -41.32 -10.29 17.27
N PHE A 14 -40.38 -9.48 16.80
CA PHE A 14 -39.10 -9.26 17.47
C PHE A 14 -39.34 -8.46 18.76
N THR A 15 -38.74 -8.86 19.87
CA THR A 15 -38.85 -8.10 21.11
C THR A 15 -37.90 -6.91 21.10
N LEU A 16 -38.28 -5.83 21.80
CA LEU A 16 -37.40 -4.66 21.97
C LEU A 16 -36.07 -5.03 22.63
N ILE A 17 -36.10 -6.01 23.54
CA ILE A 17 -34.90 -6.45 24.26
C ILE A 17 -33.91 -7.18 23.34
N GLU A 18 -34.40 -8.01 22.40
CA GLU A 18 -33.55 -8.64 21.39
C GLU A 18 -32.85 -7.60 20.52
N LEU A 19 -33.53 -6.50 20.18
CA LEU A 19 -32.93 -5.43 19.38
C LEU A 19 -31.86 -4.66 20.18
N VAL A 20 -32.13 -4.35 21.46
CA VAL A 20 -31.21 -3.59 22.31
C VAL A 20 -29.92 -4.36 22.59
N VAL A 21 -30.00 -5.68 22.84
CA VAL A 21 -28.82 -6.52 23.02
C VAL A 21 -27.96 -6.58 21.75
N VAL A 22 -28.59 -6.65 20.57
CA VAL A 22 -27.85 -6.72 19.30
C VAL A 22 -27.06 -5.45 19.04
N ILE A 23 -27.67 -4.27 19.19
CA ILE A 23 -26.96 -3.01 18.98
C ILE A 23 -25.87 -2.78 20.05
N ALA A 24 -26.07 -3.29 21.28
CA ALA A 24 -25.06 -3.22 22.33
C ALA A 24 -23.81 -4.03 21.95
N ILE A 25 -23.98 -5.26 21.46
CA ILE A 25 -22.85 -6.11 21.01
C ILE A 25 -22.20 -5.49 19.76
N LEU A 26 -22.98 -5.04 18.79
CA LEU A 26 -22.46 -4.37 17.59
C LEU A 26 -21.65 -3.10 17.94
N GLY A 27 -22.08 -2.34 18.94
CA GLY A 27 -21.36 -1.16 19.43
C GLY A 27 -19.99 -1.51 20.02
N ILE A 28 -19.90 -2.59 20.82
CA ILE A 28 -18.64 -3.07 21.38
C ILE A 28 -17.69 -3.53 20.26
N LEU A 29 -18.18 -4.34 19.31
CA LEU A 29 -17.39 -4.83 18.18
C LEU A 29 -16.91 -3.67 17.29
N ALA A 30 -17.79 -2.72 16.97
CA ALA A 30 -17.44 -1.55 16.17
C ALA A 30 -16.38 -0.67 16.86
N GLY A 31 -16.47 -0.52 18.19
CA GLY A 31 -15.50 0.26 18.97
C GLY A 31 -14.05 -0.25 18.86
N ILE A 32 -13.86 -1.57 18.76
CA ILE A 32 -12.53 -2.18 18.60
C ILE A 32 -12.11 -2.22 17.12
N LEU A 33 -13.06 -2.45 16.21
CA LEU A 33 -12.80 -2.65 14.79
C LEU A 33 -12.32 -1.38 14.07
N ILE A 34 -12.93 -0.22 14.34
CA ILE A 34 -12.63 1.03 13.64
C ILE A 34 -11.15 1.45 13.78
N PRO A 35 -10.56 1.57 15.00
CA PRO A 35 -9.17 2.00 15.15
C PRO A 35 -8.18 0.97 14.61
N THR A 36 -8.48 -0.32 14.77
CA THR A 36 -7.59 -1.40 14.32
C THR A 36 -7.54 -1.50 12.80
N ALA A 37 -8.69 -1.39 12.12
CA ALA A 37 -8.77 -1.43 10.66
C ALA A 37 -7.93 -0.34 9.99
N GLY A 38 -7.98 0.91 10.49
CA GLY A 38 -7.18 2.01 9.94
C GLY A 38 -5.67 1.77 10.08
N SER A 39 -5.23 1.25 11.23
CA SER A 39 -3.80 0.93 11.44
C SER A 39 -3.32 -0.24 10.58
N LEU A 40 -4.16 -1.25 10.38
CA LEU A 40 -3.86 -2.42 9.55
C LEU A 40 -3.72 -2.03 8.08
N ILE A 41 -4.63 -1.19 7.57
CA ILE A 41 -4.58 -0.70 6.18
C ILE A 41 -3.31 0.12 5.94
N ARG A 42 -2.95 1.00 6.89
CA ARG A 42 -1.71 1.78 6.78
C ARG A 42 -0.47 0.88 6.74
N LYS A 43 -0.38 -0.10 7.65
CA LYS A 43 0.71 -1.10 7.63
C LYS A 43 0.76 -1.88 6.32
N ALA A 44 -0.39 -2.28 5.78
CA ALA A 44 -0.44 -2.97 4.49
C ALA A 44 0.07 -2.10 3.34
N ASN A 45 -0.24 -0.79 3.35
CA ASN A 45 0.29 0.17 2.38
C ASN A 45 1.79 0.39 2.55
N GLU A 46 2.31 0.51 3.78
CA GLU A 46 3.75 0.60 4.06
C GLU A 46 4.51 -0.62 3.52
N GLN A 47 3.95 -1.83 3.73
CA GLN A 47 4.52 -3.07 3.19
C GLN A 47 4.48 -3.12 1.66
N ALA A 48 3.41 -2.63 1.04
CA ALA A 48 3.34 -2.49 -0.41
C ALA A 48 4.43 -1.53 -0.92
N ASP A 49 4.64 -0.41 -0.24
CA ASP A 49 5.64 0.59 -0.62
C ASP A 49 7.07 0.04 -0.46
N ILE A 50 7.33 -0.80 0.54
CA ILE A 50 8.59 -1.55 0.67
C ILE A 50 8.79 -2.50 -0.51
N SER A 51 7.76 -3.23 -0.92
CA SER A 51 7.83 -4.13 -2.08
C SER A 51 8.11 -3.37 -3.38
N HIS A 52 7.53 -2.17 -3.51
CA HIS A 52 7.76 -1.26 -4.62
C HIS A 52 9.19 -0.73 -4.65
N ALA A 53 9.75 -0.33 -3.51
CA ALA A 53 11.16 0.04 -3.42
C ALA A 53 12.10 -1.11 -3.83
N ARG A 54 11.79 -2.37 -3.45
CA ARG A 54 12.57 -3.54 -3.90
C ARG A 54 12.50 -3.76 -5.40
N LEU A 55 11.31 -3.62 -6.00
CA LEU A 55 11.14 -3.70 -7.45
C LEU A 55 11.97 -2.64 -8.17
N LEU A 56 11.97 -1.41 -7.66
CA LEU A 56 12.79 -0.33 -8.18
C LEU A 56 14.28 -0.65 -8.07
N LEU A 57 14.73 -1.19 -6.93
CA LEU A 57 16.13 -1.59 -6.74
C LEU A 57 16.58 -2.59 -7.81
N VAL A 58 15.78 -3.63 -8.03
CA VAL A 58 16.05 -4.64 -9.05
C VAL A 58 16.07 -4.02 -10.45
N ALA A 59 15.09 -3.17 -10.78
CA ALA A 59 15.06 -2.46 -12.06
C ALA A 59 16.29 -1.56 -12.26
N THR A 60 16.75 -0.87 -11.22
CA THR A 60 17.97 -0.05 -11.26
C THR A 60 19.20 -0.92 -11.51
N THR A 61 19.33 -2.05 -10.81
CA THR A 61 20.45 -2.99 -11.03
C THR A 61 20.46 -3.54 -12.46
N ILE A 62 19.30 -3.87 -13.02
CA ILE A 62 19.19 -4.33 -14.42
C ILE A 62 19.58 -3.20 -15.39
N ALA A 63 19.06 -1.99 -15.17
CA ALA A 63 19.36 -0.84 -16.02
C ALA A 63 20.84 -0.46 -15.97
N PHE A 64 21.50 -0.63 -14.81
CA PHE A 64 22.94 -0.44 -14.65
C PHE A 64 23.74 -1.41 -15.51
N GLY A 65 23.40 -2.71 -15.47
CA GLY A 65 24.07 -3.73 -16.30
C GLY A 65 23.87 -3.55 -17.81
N SER A 66 23.01 -2.62 -18.23
CA SER A 66 22.75 -2.28 -19.63
C SER A 66 23.35 -0.94 -20.09
N ASP A 67 24.18 -0.29 -19.26
CA ASP A 67 24.79 1.04 -19.49
C ASP A 67 23.76 2.15 -19.78
N LYS A 68 22.49 1.95 -19.39
CA LYS A 68 21.40 2.90 -19.61
C LYS A 68 21.26 3.93 -18.49
N LEU A 69 22.05 3.82 -17.43
CA LEU A 69 22.02 4.69 -16.25
C LEU A 69 23.30 5.52 -16.12
N GLY A 70 23.13 6.80 -15.80
CA GLY A 70 24.19 7.70 -15.36
C GLY A 70 24.01 8.06 -13.88
N ASN A 71 24.96 8.81 -13.33
CA ASN A 71 24.80 9.42 -12.01
C ASN A 71 23.67 10.47 -12.06
N GLY A 72 22.73 10.42 -11.12
CA GLY A 72 21.62 11.36 -11.05
C GLY A 72 20.39 10.86 -10.30
N SER A 73 19.37 11.73 -10.26
CA SER A 73 18.07 11.46 -9.62
C SER A 73 16.98 11.25 -10.67
N TYR A 74 16.29 10.13 -10.57
CA TYR A 74 15.23 9.71 -11.47
C TYR A 74 13.90 9.67 -10.74
N THR A 75 12.98 10.55 -11.14
CA THR A 75 11.62 10.64 -10.59
C THR A 75 10.58 10.65 -11.70
N ALA A 76 9.39 10.14 -11.41
CA ALA A 76 8.27 10.19 -12.33
C ALA A 76 7.81 11.63 -12.57
N ILE A 77 7.85 12.04 -13.84
CA ILE A 77 7.40 13.36 -14.33
C ILE A 77 5.87 13.46 -14.46
N GLU A 78 5.19 12.33 -14.51
CA GLU A 78 3.73 12.22 -14.43
C GLU A 78 3.39 11.14 -13.40
N ALA A 79 2.28 11.30 -12.66
CA ALA A 79 1.91 10.31 -11.65
C ALA A 79 1.87 8.91 -12.30
N GLY A 80 2.76 8.01 -11.90
CA GLY A 80 2.80 6.61 -12.37
C GLY A 80 3.45 6.35 -13.72
N ALA A 81 3.95 7.37 -14.42
CA ALA A 81 4.78 7.13 -15.60
C ALA A 81 6.22 6.85 -15.17
N ALA A 82 6.85 5.80 -15.71
CA ALA A 82 8.25 5.54 -15.43
C ALA A 82 9.13 6.58 -16.14
N PRO A 83 10.07 7.25 -15.44
CA PRO A 83 11.06 8.09 -16.09
C PRO A 83 11.98 7.26 -16.98
N LEU A 84 12.64 7.90 -17.95
CA LEU A 84 13.77 7.28 -18.63
C LEU A 84 14.92 7.13 -17.63
N PRO A 85 15.68 6.01 -17.64
CA PRO A 85 15.60 4.86 -18.57
C PRO A 85 14.61 3.75 -18.16
N TYR A 86 13.97 3.85 -16.99
CA TYR A 86 13.12 2.79 -16.41
C TYR A 86 11.90 2.43 -17.25
N ARG A 87 11.49 3.28 -18.19
CA ARG A 87 10.35 3.03 -19.07
C ARG A 87 10.41 1.73 -19.86
N GLU A 88 11.59 1.23 -20.22
CA GLU A 88 11.69 -0.04 -20.94
C GLU A 88 11.52 -1.27 -20.03
N LEU A 89 11.92 -1.14 -18.76
CA LEU A 89 11.84 -2.22 -17.77
C LEU A 89 10.49 -2.27 -17.07
N LEU A 90 9.93 -1.09 -16.76
CA LEU A 90 8.72 -0.95 -15.96
C LEU A 90 7.53 -0.44 -16.79
N GLY A 91 7.74 0.18 -17.95
CA GLY A 91 6.65 0.73 -18.75
C GLY A 91 5.82 1.77 -17.99
N ALA A 92 4.50 1.60 -18.01
CA ALA A 92 3.57 2.40 -17.20
C ALA A 92 3.43 1.90 -15.75
N ALA A 93 4.16 0.86 -15.35
CA ALA A 93 4.09 0.27 -14.02
C ALA A 93 5.07 0.91 -13.02
N TRP A 94 5.33 2.22 -13.14
CA TRP A 94 6.14 2.92 -12.14
C TRP A 94 5.43 2.89 -10.79
N PRO A 95 6.09 2.38 -9.73
CA PRO A 95 5.46 2.31 -8.43
C PRO A 95 5.14 3.70 -7.88
N ARG A 96 3.99 3.82 -7.23
CA ARG A 96 3.59 5.03 -6.48
C ARG A 96 3.55 4.71 -5.00
N SER A 97 3.86 5.70 -4.16
CA SER A 97 3.72 5.55 -2.72
C SER A 97 2.23 5.49 -2.37
N ARG A 98 1.81 4.45 -1.65
CA ARG A 98 0.44 4.30 -1.15
C ARG A 98 0.24 4.98 0.19
N VAL A 99 1.34 5.38 0.83
CA VAL A 99 1.36 6.23 2.02
C VAL A 99 1.90 7.60 1.65
N GLY A 100 1.23 8.68 2.05
CA GLY A 100 1.69 10.06 1.84
C GLY A 100 1.38 10.70 0.48
N GLY A 101 0.87 9.95 -0.50
CA GLY A 101 0.48 10.51 -1.82
C GLY A 101 1.64 10.89 -2.75
N ASP A 102 2.88 10.64 -2.32
CA ASP A 102 4.10 11.02 -3.02
C ASP A 102 4.60 9.94 -4.00
N TYR A 103 5.66 10.26 -4.73
CA TYR A 103 6.36 9.36 -5.65
C TYR A 103 7.67 8.84 -5.04
N PHE A 104 8.18 7.75 -5.60
CA PHE A 104 9.55 7.31 -5.36
C PHE A 104 10.52 8.09 -6.24
N THR A 105 11.67 8.43 -5.69
CA THR A 105 12.84 8.97 -6.39
C THR A 105 13.96 7.94 -6.29
N VAL A 106 14.57 7.61 -7.42
CA VAL A 106 15.74 6.74 -7.46
C VAL A 106 16.97 7.61 -7.68
N ASN A 107 17.82 7.70 -6.67
CA ASN A 107 19.12 8.34 -6.76
C ASN A 107 20.17 7.29 -7.05
N VAL A 108 21.01 7.56 -8.04
CA VAL A 108 22.09 6.66 -8.44
C VAL A 108 23.37 7.47 -8.44
N ASP A 109 24.38 7.06 -7.66
CA ASP A 109 25.69 7.71 -7.60
C ASP A 109 26.82 6.67 -7.65
N PHE A 110 27.39 6.51 -8.84
CA PHE A 110 28.47 5.56 -9.09
C PHE A 110 29.84 6.00 -8.56
N THR A 111 29.94 7.21 -7.98
CA THR A 111 31.17 7.64 -7.30
C THR A 111 31.28 7.02 -5.90
N LEU A 112 30.17 6.50 -5.38
CA LEU A 112 30.08 5.80 -4.09
C LEU A 112 30.39 4.30 -4.24
N GLY A 113 30.59 3.64 -3.11
CA GLY A 113 30.75 2.18 -3.07
C GLY A 113 29.50 1.44 -3.59
N PRO A 114 29.64 0.17 -4.01
CA PRO A 114 28.53 -0.60 -4.61
C PRO A 114 27.27 -0.68 -3.75
N ASP A 115 27.42 -0.65 -2.43
CA ASP A 115 26.32 -0.78 -1.46
C ASP A 115 25.52 0.52 -1.28
N ASP A 116 26.14 1.67 -1.57
CA ASP A 116 25.56 3.02 -1.39
C ASP A 116 25.19 3.69 -2.72
N ALA A 117 25.63 3.12 -3.84
CA ALA A 117 25.47 3.70 -5.18
C ALA A 117 24.02 3.82 -5.65
N ILE A 118 23.07 3.13 -5.00
CA ILE A 118 21.64 3.19 -5.33
C ILE A 118 20.86 3.50 -4.06
N GLN A 119 20.12 4.59 -4.08
CA GLN A 119 19.26 5.01 -2.98
C GLN A 119 17.86 5.31 -3.50
N ILE A 120 16.85 4.66 -2.94
CA ILE A 120 15.46 4.89 -3.28
C ILE A 120 14.83 5.68 -2.15
N THR A 121 14.34 6.85 -2.48
CA THR A 121 13.80 7.80 -1.51
C THR A 121 12.32 8.02 -1.75
N ARG A 122 11.54 8.13 -0.69
CA ARG A 122 10.17 8.66 -0.74
C ARG A 122 9.94 9.66 0.39
N ILE A 123 8.92 10.48 0.25
CA ILE A 123 8.44 11.37 1.31
C ILE A 123 7.16 10.76 1.87
N VAL A 124 7.05 10.71 3.20
CA VAL A 124 5.86 10.27 3.92
C VAL A 124 5.68 11.22 5.10
N ASP A 125 4.55 11.94 5.15
CA ASP A 125 4.24 12.87 6.23
C ASP A 125 5.39 13.87 6.52
N SER A 126 6.02 14.42 5.48
CA SER A 126 7.21 15.31 5.54
C SER A 126 8.51 14.65 6.03
N ALA A 127 8.50 13.34 6.32
CA ALA A 127 9.71 12.57 6.63
C ALA A 127 10.25 11.88 5.37
N VAL A 128 11.57 11.92 5.20
CA VAL A 128 12.26 11.24 4.10
C VAL A 128 12.57 9.82 4.53
N GLN A 129 12.08 8.84 3.76
CA GLN A 129 12.38 7.42 3.94
C GLN A 129 13.29 6.95 2.82
N VAL A 130 14.42 6.35 3.18
CA VAL A 130 15.47 5.92 2.24
C VAL A 130 15.59 4.40 2.30
N TYR A 131 15.72 3.79 1.13
CA TYR A 131 15.93 2.36 0.93
C TYR A 131 17.21 2.15 0.13
N GLN A 132 18.15 1.41 0.70
CA GLN A 132 19.47 1.14 0.10
C GLN A 132 19.74 -0.37 0.07
N PRO A 133 20.46 -0.90 -0.94
CA PRO A 133 20.80 -2.32 -1.01
C PRO A 133 21.67 -2.80 0.17
N GLY A 134 22.59 -1.96 0.66
CA GLY A 134 23.48 -2.29 1.79
C GLY A 134 22.84 -2.19 3.17
N GLU A 135 21.73 -1.47 3.31
CA GLU A 135 21.04 -1.34 4.59
C GLU A 135 19.98 -2.44 4.76
N ALA A 136 20.17 -3.34 5.74
CA ALA A 136 19.23 -4.41 6.07
C ALA A 136 17.85 -3.91 6.57
N LYS A 137 17.59 -2.60 6.54
CA LYS A 137 16.39 -1.97 7.09
C LYS A 137 15.48 -1.46 5.97
N PHE A 138 14.82 -2.41 5.33
CA PHE A 138 13.54 -2.15 4.65
C PHE A 138 12.36 -2.16 5.66
N GLN A 139 12.60 -1.83 6.94
CA GLN A 139 11.61 -1.95 8.03
C GLN A 139 11.03 -0.60 8.42
#